data_AF-A0A968YEP2-F1
#
_entry.id   AF-A0A968YEP2-F1
#
_cell.length_a   1.000
_cell.length_b   1.000
_cell.length_c   1.000
_cell.angle_alpha   90.00
_cell.angle_beta   90.00
_cell.angle_gamma   90.00
#
_symmetry.space_group_name_H-M   'P 1'
#
loop_
_entity.id
_entity.type
_entity.pdbx_description
1 polymer ?
#
loop_
_entity_poly.entity_id
_entity_poly.type
_entity_poly.pdbx_seq_one_letter_code
_entity_poly.pdbx_strand_id
1 'polypeptide(L)'
;MQTAVTYVDSAFVPVRADGQPIEKKDADTWTLHILPKLYIPEGHIGGNLPCDAIQLTECSLKLGDKTINVMPSEVVVRRPYPNGDYYAAGTAERKLGWDVEISGELTHCQLNQSWLIGANYPQTDLFPCSIQHRIDLVLVATEKGHVFSLNQTDYFYDPNARAIGGVLPKHINSRHFLKGNKDYAIRREGRTVSIEQKVELSSCAWSDLLLLEQIEEMKLCRDADHLSSFTQFNEEHRNNACCELPASVMFDAVQAAQRIPYGKGTDYPFKDSESHPALKLISKWWNHYSPIAEYHKAAFCYFWVRVEDDDEYWPGQDECPNIEITNLAGLKSNIARFGDLIAIIFVQAPRIVSDAYGGIAYIDLVDGSEYTNVDADQYEALDALIALENFPGEFPAAWEEICRQAEQEWKADIEPDYADIPF
;
A
#
# COMPACT_ATOMS: atom_id res chain seq x y z
N MET A 1 -8.05 -11.22 -10.17
CA MET A 1 -9.16 -11.93 -10.84
C MET A 1 -9.14 -11.57 -12.33
N GLN A 2 -9.02 -12.52 -13.27
CA GLN A 2 -9.12 -12.24 -14.71
C GLN A 2 -10.60 -12.13 -15.11
N THR A 3 -11.03 -10.95 -15.57
CA THR A 3 -12.39 -10.75 -16.09
C THR A 3 -12.46 -11.26 -17.53
N ALA A 4 -13.41 -12.15 -17.82
CA ALA A 4 -13.73 -12.56 -19.18
C ALA A 4 -14.97 -11.80 -19.67
N VAL A 5 -15.08 -11.62 -20.99
CA VAL A 5 -16.28 -11.09 -21.63
C VAL A 5 -17.01 -12.26 -22.25
N THR A 6 -18.28 -12.48 -21.89
CA THR A 6 -19.13 -13.49 -22.53
C THR A 6 -20.20 -12.83 -23.38
N TYR A 7 -20.77 -13.57 -24.32
CA TYR A 7 -21.89 -13.12 -25.15
C TYR A 7 -23.18 -13.77 -24.67
N VAL A 8 -24.07 -12.99 -24.06
CA VAL A 8 -25.38 -13.44 -23.56
C VAL A 8 -26.45 -12.57 -24.21
N ASP A 9 -27.48 -13.19 -24.78
CA ASP A 9 -28.68 -12.54 -25.31
C ASP A 9 -28.42 -11.31 -26.20
N SER A 10 -27.46 -11.44 -27.11
CA SER A 10 -27.06 -10.43 -28.10
C SER A 10 -26.16 -9.30 -27.60
N ALA A 11 -25.70 -9.34 -26.35
CA ALA A 11 -24.79 -8.35 -25.77
C ALA A 11 -23.53 -9.00 -25.19
N PHE A 12 -22.41 -8.27 -25.24
CA PHE A 12 -21.22 -8.62 -24.49
C PHE A 12 -21.41 -8.16 -23.04
N VAL A 13 -21.37 -9.09 -22.10
CA VAL A 13 -21.47 -8.82 -20.66
C VAL A 13 -20.20 -9.26 -19.94
N PRO A 14 -19.67 -8.43 -19.02
CA PRO A 14 -18.58 -8.83 -18.17
C PRO A 14 -19.06 -9.93 -17.20
N VAL A 15 -18.24 -10.97 -17.05
CA VAL A 15 -18.49 -12.06 -16.11
C VAL A 15 -17.41 -12.13 -15.04
N ARG A 16 -17.82 -12.58 -13.87
CA ARG A 16 -16.92 -12.96 -12.78
C ARG A 16 -16.09 -14.18 -13.19
N ALA A 17 -15.04 -14.48 -12.42
CA ALA A 17 -14.18 -15.66 -12.66
C ALA A 17 -14.92 -17.00 -12.60
N ASP A 18 -16.08 -17.06 -11.95
CA ASP A 18 -16.99 -18.22 -11.92
C ASP A 18 -17.90 -18.33 -13.16
N GLY A 19 -17.79 -17.39 -14.11
CA GLY A 19 -18.58 -17.33 -15.34
C GLY A 19 -19.96 -16.69 -15.17
N GLN A 20 -20.34 -16.24 -13.97
CA GLN A 20 -21.63 -15.58 -13.74
C GLN A 20 -21.60 -14.12 -14.25
N PRO A 21 -22.70 -13.64 -14.89
CA PRO A 21 -22.82 -12.24 -15.28
C PRO A 21 -22.67 -11.31 -14.09
N ILE A 22 -21.92 -10.23 -14.26
CA ILE A 22 -21.95 -9.12 -13.30
C ILE A 22 -23.29 -8.42 -13.45
N GLU A 23 -24.06 -8.34 -12.38
CA GLU A 23 -25.36 -7.66 -12.38
C GLU A 23 -25.17 -6.18 -12.73
N LYS A 24 -25.95 -5.68 -13.70
CA LYS A 24 -25.83 -4.30 -14.14
C LYS A 24 -26.36 -3.38 -13.04
N LYS A 25 -25.44 -2.72 -12.32
CA LYS A 25 -25.74 -1.68 -11.32
C LYS A 25 -25.44 -0.32 -11.94
N ASP A 26 -26.38 0.62 -11.82
CA ASP A 26 -26.23 2.00 -12.29
C ASP A 26 -26.79 2.98 -11.24
N ALA A 27 -26.54 4.27 -11.44
CA ALA A 27 -27.10 5.32 -10.62
C ALA A 27 -28.52 5.70 -11.07
N ASP A 28 -29.41 5.97 -10.11
CA ASP A 28 -30.77 6.46 -10.39
C ASP A 28 -30.77 7.88 -10.96
N THR A 29 -29.74 8.67 -10.63
CA THR A 29 -29.54 10.04 -11.06
C THR A 29 -28.17 10.21 -11.72
N TRP A 30 -28.06 11.26 -12.55
CA TRP A 30 -26.78 11.62 -13.16
C TRP A 30 -25.74 11.94 -12.09
N THR A 31 -24.66 11.17 -12.09
CA THR A 31 -23.67 11.18 -11.02
C THR A 31 -22.28 11.43 -11.60
N LEU A 32 -21.54 12.35 -10.98
CA LEU A 32 -20.10 12.50 -11.19
C LEU A 32 -19.37 11.84 -10.02
N HIS A 33 -18.69 10.74 -10.30
CA HIS A 33 -17.77 10.12 -9.37
C HIS A 33 -16.41 10.84 -9.42
N ILE A 34 -16.10 11.53 -8.32
CA ILE A 34 -14.87 12.30 -8.14
C ILE A 34 -13.82 11.40 -7.50
N LEU A 35 -12.66 11.26 -8.16
CA LEU A 35 -11.51 10.51 -7.67
C LEU A 35 -10.29 11.45 -7.56
N PRO A 36 -10.08 12.13 -6.42
CA PRO A 36 -8.87 12.88 -6.19
C PRO A 36 -7.71 11.91 -6.03
N LYS A 37 -6.73 12.02 -6.92
CA LYS A 37 -5.58 11.14 -7.00
C LYS A 37 -4.31 11.96 -7.19
N LEU A 38 -3.21 11.44 -6.68
CA LEU A 38 -1.90 12.09 -6.71
C LEU A 38 -0.84 11.04 -6.98
N TYR A 39 0.06 11.30 -7.93
CA TYR A 39 1.19 10.42 -8.24
C TYR A 39 2.50 11.01 -7.73
N ILE A 40 3.16 10.29 -6.85
CA ILE A 40 4.44 10.63 -6.23
C ILE A 40 5.37 9.42 -6.40
N PRO A 41 6.23 9.41 -7.43
CA PRO A 41 7.04 8.22 -7.72
C PRO A 41 8.10 7.92 -6.66
N GLU A 42 8.26 6.63 -6.40
CA GLU A 42 9.24 6.00 -5.52
C GLU A 42 10.69 6.36 -5.89
N GLY A 43 11.57 6.32 -4.89
CA GLY A 43 13.01 6.59 -5.07
C GLY A 43 13.42 8.07 -5.17
N HIS A 44 12.49 9.03 -5.05
CA HIS A 44 12.82 10.46 -5.22
C HIS A 44 12.56 11.35 -4.01
N ILE A 45 11.77 10.86 -3.05
CA ILE A 45 11.47 11.53 -1.77
C ILE A 45 11.98 10.69 -0.58
N GLY A 46 12.99 9.83 -0.79
CA GLY A 46 13.65 9.15 0.34
C GLY A 46 12.70 8.28 1.16
N GLY A 47 12.12 7.27 0.51
CA GLY A 47 11.12 6.38 1.10
C GLY A 47 9.69 6.81 0.78
N ASN A 48 8.79 5.84 0.91
CA ASN A 48 7.35 6.00 0.80
C ASN A 48 6.86 7.05 1.82
N LEU A 49 6.25 8.14 1.33
CA LEU A 49 5.66 9.11 2.25
C LEU A 49 4.47 8.45 2.95
N PRO A 50 4.39 8.52 4.29
CA PRO A 50 3.22 8.01 4.98
C PRO A 50 1.97 8.81 4.55
N CYS A 51 0.81 8.18 4.54
CA CYS A 51 -0.44 8.81 4.11
C CYS A 51 -0.77 10.09 4.91
N ASP A 52 -0.35 10.17 6.18
CA ASP A 52 -0.54 11.32 7.06
C ASP A 52 0.32 12.54 6.68
N ALA A 53 1.34 12.36 5.83
CA ALA A 53 2.14 13.43 5.27
C ALA A 53 1.44 14.10 4.07
N ILE A 54 0.33 13.56 3.57
CA ILE A 54 -0.39 14.05 2.40
C ILE A 54 -1.83 14.38 2.78
N GLN A 55 -2.25 15.59 2.45
CA GLN A 55 -3.58 16.08 2.78
C GLN A 55 -4.24 16.68 1.54
N LEU A 56 -5.45 16.24 1.22
CA LEU A 56 -6.36 16.97 0.34
C LEU A 56 -7.01 18.10 1.16
N THR A 57 -6.71 19.34 0.81
CA THR A 57 -7.14 20.53 1.57
C THR A 57 -8.35 21.23 0.94
N GLU A 58 -8.62 20.99 -0.34
CA GLU A 58 -9.76 21.55 -1.05
C GLU A 58 -10.21 20.62 -2.18
N CYS A 59 -11.52 20.49 -2.37
CA CYS A 59 -12.11 19.88 -3.56
C CYS A 59 -13.40 20.62 -3.93
N SER A 60 -13.42 21.32 -5.07
CA SER A 60 -14.57 22.13 -5.48
C SER A 60 -14.93 21.91 -6.95
N LEU A 61 -16.23 21.97 -7.25
CA LEU A 61 -16.76 21.85 -8.60
C LEU A 61 -17.33 23.18 -9.07
N LYS A 62 -16.89 23.64 -10.23
CA LYS A 62 -17.43 24.81 -10.91
C LYS A 62 -18.40 24.39 -12.01
N LEU A 63 -19.65 24.80 -11.83
CA LEU A 63 -20.80 24.54 -12.68
C LEU A 63 -21.29 25.88 -13.27
N GLY A 64 -20.80 26.21 -14.47
CA GLY A 64 -21.00 27.54 -15.05
C GLY A 64 -20.37 28.64 -14.18
N ASP A 65 -21.20 29.54 -13.66
CA ASP A 65 -20.76 30.66 -12.79
C ASP A 65 -20.77 30.31 -11.30
N LYS A 66 -21.26 29.12 -10.92
CA LYS A 66 -21.31 28.69 -9.51
C LYS A 66 -20.16 27.76 -9.19
N THR A 67 -19.53 27.97 -8.04
CA THR A 67 -18.58 27.02 -7.45
C THR A 67 -19.20 26.43 -6.18
N ILE A 68 -19.18 25.11 -6.09
CA ILE A 68 -19.65 24.37 -4.92
C ILE A 68 -18.48 23.60 -4.30
N ASN A 69 -18.39 23.61 -2.98
CA ASN A 69 -17.50 22.68 -2.28
C ASN A 69 -18.10 21.28 -2.38
N VAL A 70 -17.31 20.33 -2.87
CA VAL A 70 -17.71 18.93 -3.00
C VAL A 70 -16.88 18.02 -2.10
N MET A 71 -15.98 18.59 -1.30
CA MET A 71 -15.19 17.84 -0.33
C MET A 71 -16.07 17.33 0.84
N PRO A 72 -16.05 16.02 1.15
CA PRO A 72 -16.69 15.46 2.33
C PRO A 72 -16.14 16.06 3.63
N SER A 73 -16.89 15.91 4.73
CA SER A 73 -16.44 16.34 6.06
C SER A 73 -15.24 15.53 6.57
N GLU A 74 -15.17 14.25 6.20
CA GLU A 74 -14.10 13.34 6.56
C GLU A 74 -13.49 12.77 5.29
N VAL A 75 -12.22 13.12 5.06
CA VAL A 75 -11.43 12.65 3.93
C VAL A 75 -10.28 11.82 4.46
N VAL A 76 -10.12 10.62 3.91
CA VAL A 76 -9.04 9.70 4.23
C VAL A 76 -8.18 9.53 2.97
N VAL A 77 -6.88 9.78 3.11
CA VAL A 77 -5.88 9.54 2.06
C VAL A 77 -5.33 8.12 2.22
N ARG A 78 -5.18 7.42 1.10
CA ARG A 78 -4.82 5.99 1.00
C ARG A 78 -3.86 5.78 -0.16
N ARG A 79 -3.07 4.71 -0.18
CA ARG A 79 -2.30 4.26 -1.34
C ARG A 79 -2.91 2.95 -1.87
N PRO A 80 -3.80 3.02 -2.86
CA PRO A 80 -4.45 1.82 -3.35
C PRO A 80 -3.44 0.86 -4.01
N TYR A 81 -3.41 -0.38 -3.53
CA TYR A 81 -2.70 -1.50 -4.18
C TYR A 81 -3.08 -1.63 -5.66
N PRO A 82 -2.17 -2.04 -6.57
CA PRO A 82 -0.74 -2.37 -6.36
C PRO A 82 0.22 -1.19 -6.42
N ASN A 83 -0.28 0.04 -6.49
CA ASN A 83 0.55 1.15 -6.91
C ASN A 83 0.93 2.08 -5.76
N GLY A 84 2.06 1.76 -5.12
CA GLY A 84 2.63 2.54 -4.02
C GLY A 84 2.89 4.01 -4.39
N ASP A 85 3.09 4.33 -5.66
CA ASP A 85 3.32 5.71 -6.09
C ASP A 85 2.06 6.58 -6.04
N TYR A 86 0.87 6.00 -5.87
CA TYR A 86 -0.38 6.74 -5.91
C TYR A 86 -0.99 6.94 -4.54
N TYR A 87 -1.53 8.14 -4.35
CA TYR A 87 -2.36 8.49 -3.22
C TYR A 87 -3.75 8.83 -3.75
N ALA A 88 -4.78 8.21 -3.19
CA ALA A 88 -6.17 8.48 -3.49
C ALA A 88 -6.88 9.00 -2.23
N ALA A 89 -7.71 10.01 -2.39
CA ALA A 89 -8.58 10.50 -1.32
C ALA A 89 -9.97 9.89 -1.48
N GLY A 90 -10.53 9.41 -0.37
CA GLY A 90 -11.92 8.92 -0.29
C GLY A 90 -12.54 9.26 1.06
N THR A 91 -13.68 8.65 1.37
CA THR A 91 -14.33 8.67 2.69
C THR A 91 -14.06 7.35 3.43
N ALA A 92 -14.58 7.18 4.65
CA ALA A 92 -14.55 5.89 5.33
C ALA A 92 -15.32 4.80 4.57
N GLU A 93 -16.45 5.17 3.94
CA GLU A 93 -17.34 4.24 3.22
C GLU A 93 -16.95 4.03 1.75
N ARG A 94 -16.35 5.05 1.11
CA ARG A 94 -15.90 5.03 -0.28
C ARG A 94 -14.39 5.25 -0.32
N LYS A 95 -13.62 4.18 -0.53
CA LYS A 95 -12.15 4.20 -0.45
C LYS A 95 -11.51 5.06 -1.54
N LEU A 96 -12.10 5.11 -2.72
CA LEU A 96 -11.58 5.76 -3.91
C LEU A 96 -12.51 6.88 -4.38
N GLY A 97 -12.58 7.96 -3.60
CA GLY A 97 -13.34 9.14 -3.97
C GLY A 97 -14.75 9.18 -3.39
N TRP A 98 -15.64 9.89 -4.07
CA TRP A 98 -17.04 10.06 -3.66
C TRP A 98 -17.91 10.57 -4.82
N ASP A 99 -19.21 10.54 -4.59
CA ASP A 99 -20.22 10.84 -5.61
C ASP A 99 -20.80 12.25 -5.44
N VAL A 100 -21.03 12.91 -6.57
CA VAL A 100 -21.74 14.19 -6.63
C VAL A 100 -22.86 14.07 -7.64
N GLU A 101 -24.09 14.30 -7.22
CA GLU A 101 -25.23 14.40 -8.12
C GLU A 101 -25.09 15.65 -8.99
N ILE A 102 -25.30 15.49 -10.30
CA ILE A 102 -25.22 16.55 -11.29
C ILE A 102 -26.48 16.58 -12.15
N SER A 103 -26.71 17.70 -12.83
CA SER A 103 -27.78 17.77 -13.83
C SER A 103 -27.43 16.92 -15.05
N GLY A 104 -28.40 16.17 -15.60
CA GLY A 104 -28.24 15.44 -16.86
C GLY A 104 -28.00 16.31 -18.09
N GLU A 105 -28.24 17.62 -17.98
CA GLU A 105 -27.94 18.60 -19.04
C GLU A 105 -26.49 19.12 -18.95
N LEU A 106 -25.74 18.76 -17.91
CA LEU A 106 -24.38 19.22 -17.71
C LEU A 106 -23.43 18.54 -18.71
N THR A 107 -22.93 19.30 -19.68
CA THR A 107 -21.95 18.81 -20.66
C THR A 107 -20.52 19.23 -20.36
N HIS A 108 -20.33 20.18 -19.45
CA HIS A 108 -19.01 20.71 -19.10
C HIS A 108 -18.98 21.22 -17.66
N CYS A 109 -17.93 20.88 -16.92
CA CYS A 109 -17.65 21.41 -15.59
C CYS A 109 -16.15 21.46 -15.32
N GLN A 110 -15.75 22.11 -14.23
CA GLN A 110 -14.35 22.18 -13.83
C GLN A 110 -14.22 21.71 -12.38
N LEU A 111 -13.33 20.75 -12.16
CA LEU A 111 -12.99 20.23 -10.83
C LEU A 111 -11.67 20.85 -10.38
N ASN A 112 -11.64 21.42 -9.18
CA ASN A 112 -10.44 21.96 -8.55
C ASN A 112 -10.10 21.15 -7.32
N GLN A 113 -8.84 20.77 -7.18
CA GLN A 113 -8.30 20.01 -6.07
C GLN A 113 -7.03 20.69 -5.55
N SER A 114 -6.89 20.81 -4.23
CA SER A 114 -5.67 21.32 -3.60
C SER A 114 -5.10 20.27 -2.66
N TRP A 115 -3.81 19.96 -2.82
CA TRP A 115 -3.07 19.04 -1.97
C TRP A 115 -1.95 19.78 -1.23
N LEU A 116 -1.66 19.31 -0.02
CA LEU A 116 -0.52 19.69 0.78
C LEU A 116 0.32 18.44 1.07
N ILE A 117 1.61 18.48 0.76
CA ILE A 117 2.54 17.36 0.97
C ILE A 117 3.63 17.79 1.96
N GLY A 118 3.94 16.90 2.90
CA GLY A 118 5.03 17.03 3.85
C GLY A 118 4.77 18.08 4.92
N ALA A 119 3.50 18.30 5.30
CA ALA A 119 3.12 19.27 6.34
C ALA A 119 3.80 18.96 7.68
N ASN A 120 3.95 17.68 8.00
CA ASN A 120 4.47 17.18 9.28
C ASN A 120 5.86 16.51 9.17
N TYR A 121 6.50 16.55 7.99
CA TYR A 121 7.76 15.85 7.72
C TYR A 121 8.98 16.79 7.77
N PRO A 122 10.20 16.33 8.09
CA PRO A 122 11.38 17.19 8.17
C PRO A 122 11.57 18.03 6.91
N GLN A 123 11.81 19.34 7.12
CA GLN A 123 11.96 20.29 6.02
C GLN A 123 13.17 19.92 5.15
N THR A 124 12.88 19.34 3.99
CA THR A 124 13.82 19.34 2.87
C THR A 124 13.52 20.54 1.97
N ASP A 125 14.41 20.90 1.06
CA ASP A 125 14.19 21.98 0.09
C ASP A 125 12.95 21.78 -0.80
N LEU A 126 12.35 20.57 -0.76
CA LEU A 126 11.19 20.17 -1.54
C LEU A 126 9.87 20.26 -0.75
N PHE A 127 9.90 20.31 0.59
CA PHE A 127 8.69 20.24 1.44
C PHE A 127 8.61 21.37 2.48
N PRO A 128 7.39 21.79 2.89
CA PRO A 128 6.11 21.39 2.32
C PRO A 128 5.90 21.92 0.90
N CYS A 129 5.16 21.17 0.09
CA CYS A 129 4.77 21.54 -1.27
C CYS A 129 3.26 21.55 -1.39
N SER A 130 2.72 22.52 -2.13
CA SER A 130 1.29 22.58 -2.44
C SER A 130 1.07 22.26 -3.91
N ILE A 131 0.04 21.46 -4.19
CA ILE A 131 -0.36 21.11 -5.56
C ILE A 131 -1.79 21.60 -5.78
N GLN A 132 -1.98 22.40 -6.81
CA GLN A 132 -3.29 22.89 -7.24
C GLN A 132 -3.61 22.23 -8.58
N HIS A 133 -4.63 21.40 -8.62
CA HIS A 133 -5.05 20.70 -9.81
C HIS A 133 -6.42 21.17 -10.29
N ARG A 134 -6.47 21.77 -11.47
CA ARG A 134 -7.68 22.13 -12.19
C ARG A 134 -7.93 21.17 -13.35
N ILE A 135 -9.07 20.51 -13.35
CA ILE A 135 -9.46 19.55 -14.38
C ILE A 135 -10.71 20.08 -15.08
N ASP A 136 -10.59 20.41 -16.37
CA ASP A 136 -11.67 20.79 -17.26
C ASP A 136 -12.33 19.51 -17.82
N LEU A 137 -13.54 19.20 -17.34
CA LEU A 137 -14.29 18.00 -17.65
C LEU A 137 -15.30 18.25 -18.78
N VAL A 138 -15.21 17.46 -19.85
CA VAL A 138 -16.23 17.34 -20.89
C VAL A 138 -17.02 16.06 -20.61
N LEU A 139 -18.33 16.19 -20.42
CA LEU A 139 -19.22 15.08 -20.08
C LEU A 139 -20.03 14.68 -21.31
N VAL A 140 -19.88 13.43 -21.73
CA VAL A 140 -20.53 12.85 -22.92
C VAL A 140 -21.55 11.81 -22.48
N ALA A 141 -22.81 12.19 -22.40
CA ALA A 141 -23.89 11.27 -22.09
C ALA A 141 -24.00 10.17 -23.16
N THR A 142 -24.08 8.91 -22.73
CA THR A 142 -24.26 7.73 -23.58
C THR A 142 -25.43 6.88 -23.09
N GLU A 143 -25.85 5.89 -23.87
CA GLU A 143 -26.89 4.93 -23.49
C GLU A 143 -26.41 3.88 -22.46
N LYS A 144 -25.15 3.93 -22.02
CA LYS A 144 -24.56 2.89 -21.18
C LYS A 144 -24.95 3.02 -19.70
N GLY A 145 -25.13 4.25 -19.21
CA GLY A 145 -25.59 4.53 -17.84
C GLY A 145 -25.48 6.00 -17.44
N HIS A 146 -25.74 6.30 -16.17
CA HIS A 146 -25.83 7.65 -15.62
C HIS A 146 -24.59 8.13 -14.85
N VAL A 147 -23.49 7.38 -14.89
CA VAL A 147 -22.27 7.69 -14.13
C VAL A 147 -21.18 8.24 -15.04
N PHE A 148 -20.65 9.41 -14.71
CA PHE A 148 -19.36 9.90 -15.21
C PHE A 148 -18.31 9.66 -14.12
N SER A 149 -17.26 8.89 -14.41
CA SER A 149 -16.26 8.56 -13.39
C SER A 149 -14.86 8.93 -13.83
N LEU A 150 -14.13 9.63 -12.96
CA LEU A 150 -12.70 9.88 -13.15
C LEU A 150 -11.88 8.58 -13.16
N ASN A 151 -12.40 7.47 -12.64
CA ASN A 151 -11.76 6.16 -12.79
C ASN A 151 -11.67 5.69 -14.26
N GLN A 152 -12.50 6.22 -15.17
CA GLN A 152 -12.37 5.92 -16.61
C GLN A 152 -11.09 6.50 -17.22
N THR A 153 -10.46 7.44 -16.53
CA THR A 153 -9.17 8.02 -16.94
C THR A 153 -7.98 7.21 -16.43
N ASP A 154 -8.22 6.24 -15.53
CA ASP A 154 -7.23 5.42 -14.90
C ASP A 154 -7.02 4.10 -15.67
N TYR A 155 -5.77 3.84 -16.04
CA TYR A 155 -5.29 2.48 -16.26
C TYR A 155 -4.31 2.20 -15.12
N PHE A 156 -4.78 1.62 -14.01
CA PHE A 156 -3.95 1.27 -12.83
C PHE A 156 -2.65 0.49 -13.18
N TYR A 157 -2.58 -0.11 -14.37
CA TYR A 157 -1.51 -0.98 -14.84
C TYR A 157 -0.79 -0.48 -16.12
N ASP A 158 -1.09 0.72 -16.63
CA ASP A 158 -0.30 1.27 -17.73
C ASP A 158 0.92 2.00 -17.14
N PRO A 159 2.16 1.61 -17.41
CA PRO A 159 3.35 2.41 -17.05
C PRO A 159 3.39 3.77 -17.78
N ASN A 160 2.47 3.99 -18.73
CA ASN A 160 2.16 5.28 -19.35
C ASN A 160 0.86 5.91 -18.82
N ALA A 161 0.21 5.31 -17.82
CA ALA A 161 -0.97 5.83 -17.16
C ALA A 161 -0.67 7.24 -16.68
N ARG A 162 -1.44 8.17 -17.21
CA ARG A 162 -1.26 9.59 -16.93
C ARG A 162 -2.09 9.87 -15.69
N ALA A 163 -1.45 9.76 -14.54
CA ALA A 163 -2.02 10.27 -13.31
C ALA A 163 -2.31 11.76 -13.43
N ILE A 164 -3.58 12.08 -13.31
CA ILE A 164 -4.13 13.38 -12.98
C ILE A 164 -3.53 13.79 -11.63
N GLY A 165 -2.47 14.61 -11.64
CA GLY A 165 -1.93 15.24 -10.42
C GLY A 165 -0.47 14.95 -10.06
N GLY A 166 0.35 14.28 -10.88
CA GLY A 166 1.68 13.92 -10.41
C GLY A 166 2.70 15.08 -10.34
N VAL A 167 3.52 15.09 -9.30
CA VAL A 167 4.52 16.15 -9.05
C VAL A 167 5.86 15.57 -8.66
N LEU A 168 6.83 15.77 -9.54
CA LEU A 168 8.24 15.73 -9.20
C LEU A 168 8.80 17.14 -9.30
N PRO A 169 9.02 17.87 -8.19
CA PRO A 169 9.41 19.28 -8.27
C PRO A 169 10.69 19.50 -9.10
N LYS A 170 11.61 18.52 -9.11
CA LYS A 170 12.83 18.49 -9.93
C LYS A 170 12.60 18.14 -11.42
N HIS A 171 11.48 17.51 -11.78
CA HIS A 171 11.15 17.06 -13.14
C HIS A 171 9.90 17.71 -13.75
N ILE A 172 9.29 18.70 -13.07
CA ILE A 172 8.18 19.53 -13.63
C ILE A 172 8.55 20.13 -15.00
N ASN A 173 9.84 20.41 -15.23
CA ASN A 173 10.34 20.94 -16.49
C ASN A 173 10.84 19.86 -17.48
N SER A 174 10.76 18.58 -17.13
CA SER A 174 11.29 17.50 -17.97
C SER A 174 10.27 17.09 -19.04
N ARG A 175 10.74 16.90 -20.28
CA ARG A 175 9.93 16.44 -21.42
C ARG A 175 9.28 15.06 -21.21
N HIS A 176 9.69 14.33 -20.17
CA HIS A 176 9.22 12.98 -19.87
C HIS A 176 7.83 12.95 -19.22
N PHE A 177 7.45 13.98 -18.47
CA PHE A 177 6.19 13.97 -17.72
C PHE A 177 4.96 14.18 -18.61
N LEU A 178 5.06 15.07 -19.59
CA LEU A 178 3.93 15.41 -20.45
C LEU A 178 3.86 14.59 -21.74
N LYS A 179 4.97 13.95 -22.18
CA LYS A 179 5.12 13.33 -23.52
C LYS A 179 4.49 14.15 -24.67
N GLY A 180 4.42 15.48 -24.55
CA GLY A 180 3.78 16.37 -25.53
C GLY A 180 2.24 16.34 -25.56
N ASN A 181 1.56 15.81 -24.54
CA ASN A 181 0.11 15.86 -24.43
C ASN A 181 -0.35 17.30 -24.21
N LYS A 182 -1.21 17.79 -25.11
CA LYS A 182 -1.77 19.16 -25.06
C LYS A 182 -2.89 19.29 -24.03
N ASP A 183 -3.42 18.17 -23.56
CA ASP A 183 -4.48 18.16 -22.55
C ASP A 183 -3.94 18.37 -21.13
N TYR A 184 -2.64 18.62 -20.96
CA TYR A 184 -2.00 18.88 -19.68
C TYR A 184 -1.09 20.10 -19.76
N ALA A 185 -1.15 20.94 -18.74
CA ALA A 185 -0.18 22.01 -18.51
C ALA A 185 0.25 22.00 -17.05
N ILE A 186 1.56 22.06 -16.79
CA ILE A 186 2.11 22.08 -15.44
C ILE A 186 2.96 23.34 -15.30
N ARG A 187 2.80 24.04 -14.18
CA ARG A 187 3.57 25.23 -13.82
C ARG A 187 4.06 25.10 -12.39
N ARG A 188 5.26 25.61 -12.12
CA ARG A 188 5.81 25.69 -10.76
C ARG A 188 6.12 27.14 -10.42
N GLU A 189 5.60 27.58 -9.28
CA GLU A 189 5.86 28.90 -8.70
C GLU A 189 6.31 28.70 -7.26
N GLY A 190 7.62 28.77 -7.03
CA GLY A 190 8.23 28.48 -5.72
C GLY A 190 7.95 27.05 -5.25
N ARG A 191 7.14 26.92 -4.19
CA ARG A 191 6.72 25.64 -3.58
C ARG A 191 5.33 25.18 -4.02
N THR A 192 4.68 25.93 -4.90
CA THR A 192 3.37 25.58 -5.45
C THR A 192 3.52 25.00 -6.85
N VAL A 193 2.80 23.93 -7.13
CA VAL A 193 2.71 23.30 -8.43
C VAL A 193 1.27 23.37 -8.90
N SER A 194 1.04 24.02 -10.02
CA SER A 194 -0.27 24.12 -10.64
C SER A 194 -0.35 23.18 -11.83
N ILE A 195 -1.38 22.35 -11.86
CA ILE A 195 -1.66 21.39 -12.91
C ILE A 195 -3.00 21.80 -13.50
N GLU A 196 -3.04 21.95 -14.81
CA GLU A 196 -4.27 22.12 -15.58
C GLU A 196 -4.40 20.92 -16.50
N GLN A 197 -5.59 20.32 -16.51
CA GLN A 197 -5.87 19.13 -17.29
C GLN A 197 -7.21 19.25 -18.00
N LYS A 198 -7.32 18.66 -19.19
CA LYS A 198 -8.60 18.41 -19.85
C LYS A 198 -8.90 16.92 -19.90
N VAL A 199 -10.14 16.55 -19.59
CA VAL A 199 -10.63 15.17 -19.61
C VAL A 199 -11.98 15.12 -20.29
N GLU A 200 -12.18 14.10 -21.12
CA GLU A 200 -13.50 13.72 -21.63
C GLU A 200 -13.96 12.44 -20.93
N LEU A 201 -15.14 12.46 -20.32
CA LEU A 201 -15.75 11.33 -19.64
C LEU A 201 -17.02 10.93 -20.38
N SER A 202 -17.11 9.67 -20.78
CA SER A 202 -18.35 9.10 -21.31
C SER A 202 -19.18 8.54 -20.17
N SER A 203 -20.50 8.68 -20.21
CA SER A 203 -21.31 8.05 -19.16
C SER A 203 -21.27 6.52 -19.28
N CYS A 204 -21.30 5.83 -18.15
CA CYS A 204 -21.31 4.37 -18.04
C CYS A 204 -22.21 3.93 -16.88
N ALA A 205 -22.40 2.62 -16.73
CA ALA A 205 -23.00 2.08 -15.52
C ALA A 205 -21.93 1.94 -14.42
N TRP A 206 -22.34 1.89 -13.14
CA TRP A 206 -21.44 1.61 -12.03
C TRP A 206 -20.74 0.26 -12.19
N SER A 207 -21.47 -0.76 -12.64
CA SER A 207 -20.93 -2.10 -12.91
C SER A 207 -19.87 -2.13 -14.02
N ASP A 208 -19.72 -1.07 -14.81
CA ASP A 208 -18.68 -0.97 -15.84
C ASP A 208 -17.32 -0.53 -15.23
N LEU A 209 -17.31 -0.06 -13.98
CA LEU A 209 -16.12 0.44 -13.26
C LEU A 209 -15.46 -0.67 -12.42
N LEU A 210 -15.14 -1.80 -13.04
CA LEU A 210 -14.70 -3.03 -12.36
C LEU A 210 -13.51 -2.86 -11.41
N LEU A 211 -12.53 -2.03 -11.77
CA LEU A 211 -11.36 -1.77 -10.90
C LEU A 211 -11.73 -0.99 -9.65
N LEU A 212 -12.72 -0.10 -9.75
CA LEU A 212 -13.22 0.68 -8.63
C LEU A 212 -13.93 -0.24 -7.65
N GLU A 213 -14.81 -1.12 -8.14
CA GLU A 213 -15.48 -2.12 -7.31
C GLU A 213 -14.48 -3.01 -6.55
N GLN A 214 -13.44 -3.51 -7.24
CA GLN A 214 -12.41 -4.35 -6.61
C GLN A 214 -11.68 -3.65 -5.45
N ILE A 215 -11.32 -2.37 -5.60
CA ILE A 215 -10.59 -1.64 -4.56
C ILE A 215 -11.55 -1.18 -3.44
N GLU A 216 -12.80 -0.84 -3.79
CA GLU A 216 -13.83 -0.50 -2.81
C GLU A 216 -14.19 -1.69 -1.91
N GLU A 217 -14.25 -2.89 -2.48
CA GLU A 217 -14.52 -4.14 -1.75
C GLU A 217 -13.29 -4.65 -0.97
N MET A 218 -12.07 -4.25 -1.35
CA MET A 218 -10.84 -4.69 -0.68
C MET A 218 -10.80 -4.22 0.77
N LYS A 219 -10.98 -5.12 1.73
CA LYS A 219 -10.82 -4.80 3.14
C LYS A 219 -9.35 -4.45 3.42
N LEU A 220 -9.12 -3.35 4.13
CA LEU A 220 -7.77 -2.91 4.52
C LEU A 220 -7.48 -3.38 5.94
N CYS A 221 -6.22 -3.63 6.27
CA CYS A 221 -5.82 -4.20 7.57
C CYS A 221 -6.33 -3.34 8.75
N ARG A 222 -6.23 -2.01 8.62
CA ARG A 222 -6.72 -1.07 9.64
C ARG A 222 -8.24 -1.11 9.87
N ASP A 223 -9.00 -1.63 8.90
CA ASP A 223 -10.46 -1.73 8.95
C ASP A 223 -10.91 -3.14 9.42
N ALA A 224 -9.96 -4.04 9.73
CA ALA A 224 -10.23 -5.38 10.22
C ALA A 224 -10.42 -5.43 11.75
N ASP A 225 -11.09 -6.47 12.23
CA ASP A 225 -11.22 -6.73 13.66
C ASP A 225 -10.00 -7.53 14.12
N HIS A 226 -9.02 -6.85 14.73
CA HIS A 226 -7.75 -7.46 15.13
C HIS A 226 -7.92 -8.45 16.28
N LEU A 227 -7.75 -9.73 15.98
CA LEU A 227 -7.77 -10.83 16.96
C LEU A 227 -6.35 -11.17 17.44
N SER A 228 -6.27 -11.60 18.70
CA SER A 228 -5.04 -12.14 19.31
C SER A 228 -5.09 -13.67 19.50
N SER A 229 -6.21 -14.31 19.15
CA SER A 229 -6.41 -15.75 19.28
C SER A 229 -7.32 -16.26 18.17
N PHE A 230 -6.99 -17.43 17.61
CA PHE A 230 -7.69 -18.02 16.46
C PHE A 230 -8.15 -19.43 16.76
N THR A 231 -9.25 -19.85 16.12
CA THR A 231 -9.79 -21.20 16.22
C THR A 231 -9.67 -21.98 14.91
N GLN A 232 -9.62 -21.28 13.77
CA GLN A 232 -9.47 -21.86 12.44
C GLN A 232 -8.00 -21.80 11.99
N PHE A 233 -7.63 -22.63 11.01
CA PHE A 233 -6.34 -22.63 10.29
C PHE A 233 -5.05 -22.67 11.13
N ASN A 234 -5.14 -23.01 12.42
CA ASN A 234 -3.98 -23.08 13.32
C ASN A 234 -2.98 -24.15 12.91
N GLU A 235 -3.44 -25.30 12.40
CA GLU A 235 -2.56 -26.38 11.99
C GLU A 235 -1.79 -25.98 10.72
N GLU A 236 -2.47 -25.40 9.74
CA GLU A 236 -1.92 -24.86 8.50
C GLU A 236 -0.89 -23.76 8.80
N HIS A 237 -1.22 -22.81 9.67
CA HIS A 237 -0.30 -21.78 10.13
C HIS A 237 0.97 -22.39 10.76
N ARG A 238 0.82 -23.31 11.72
CA ARG A 238 1.97 -23.96 12.36
C ARG A 238 2.81 -24.78 11.39
N ASN A 239 2.19 -25.37 10.36
CA ASN A 239 2.87 -26.15 9.35
C ASN A 239 3.71 -25.28 8.39
N ASN A 240 3.41 -23.97 8.29
CA ASN A 240 4.14 -23.03 7.45
C ASN A 240 5.50 -22.59 8.00
N ALA A 241 5.89 -22.96 9.23
CA ALA A 241 7.16 -22.53 9.83
C ALA A 241 8.04 -23.71 10.25
N CYS A 242 9.36 -23.52 10.20
CA CYS A 242 10.34 -24.51 10.65
C CYS A 242 10.79 -24.32 12.10
N CYS A 243 10.60 -23.13 12.68
CA CYS A 243 10.98 -22.81 14.05
C CYS A 243 10.13 -21.70 14.67
N GLU A 244 10.28 -21.49 15.98
CA GLU A 244 9.61 -20.45 16.76
C GLU A 244 10.56 -19.29 17.04
N LEU A 245 10.16 -18.05 16.70
CA LEU A 245 10.87 -16.84 17.11
C LEU A 245 10.45 -16.45 18.54
N PRO A 246 11.40 -16.23 19.47
CA PRO A 246 11.09 -15.71 20.80
C PRO A 246 10.47 -14.31 20.77
N ALA A 247 9.56 -14.05 21.69
CA ALA A 247 8.85 -12.77 21.79
C ALA A 247 9.81 -11.60 22.03
N SER A 248 10.82 -11.81 22.88
CA SER A 248 11.85 -10.82 23.21
C SER A 248 12.62 -10.32 21.98
N VAL A 249 12.91 -11.21 21.01
CA VAL A 249 13.61 -10.83 19.78
C VAL A 249 12.75 -9.91 18.91
N MET A 250 11.46 -10.25 18.75
CA MET A 250 10.52 -9.42 17.99
C MET A 250 10.30 -8.08 18.70
N PHE A 251 10.12 -8.09 20.02
CA PHE A 251 9.97 -6.88 20.83
C PHE A 251 11.17 -5.94 20.67
N ASP A 252 12.39 -6.44 20.84
CA ASP A 252 13.61 -5.65 20.76
C ASP A 252 13.83 -5.09 19.35
N ALA A 253 13.46 -5.85 18.31
CA ALA A 253 13.54 -5.40 16.92
C ALA A 253 12.58 -4.24 16.65
N VAL A 254 11.32 -4.34 17.06
CA VAL A 254 10.33 -3.25 16.94
C VAL A 254 10.79 -2.01 17.71
N GLN A 255 11.26 -2.18 18.95
CA GLN A 255 11.78 -1.05 19.74
C GLN A 255 13.01 -0.40 19.07
N ALA A 256 13.90 -1.19 18.48
CA ALA A 256 15.03 -0.66 17.74
C ALA A 256 14.59 0.10 16.48
N ALA A 257 13.58 -0.38 15.75
CA ALA A 257 13.04 0.29 14.58
C ALA A 257 12.46 1.67 14.92
N GLN A 258 11.72 1.77 16.03
CA GLN A 258 11.10 3.03 16.48
C GLN A 258 12.09 4.05 17.07
N ARG A 259 13.22 3.59 17.63
CA ARG A 259 14.14 4.46 18.40
C ARG A 259 15.37 4.90 17.62
N ILE A 260 15.81 4.09 16.65
CA ILE A 260 17.06 4.33 15.93
C ILE A 260 16.70 4.99 14.60
N PRO A 261 17.09 6.26 14.38
CA PRO A 261 16.77 6.96 13.15
C PRO A 261 17.46 6.31 11.95
N TYR A 262 16.74 6.23 10.84
CA TYR A 262 17.25 5.79 9.54
C TYR A 262 16.92 6.81 8.45
N GLY A 263 17.57 6.68 7.30
CA GLY A 263 17.42 7.58 6.17
C GLY A 263 18.53 8.62 6.01
N LYS A 264 18.25 9.68 5.26
CA LYS A 264 19.29 10.63 4.81
C LYS A 264 19.93 11.36 5.99
N GLY A 265 21.25 11.23 6.11
CA GLY A 265 22.03 11.91 7.16
C GLY A 265 22.10 11.14 8.49
N THR A 266 21.63 9.90 8.52
CA THR A 266 21.78 8.96 9.63
C THR A 266 22.90 7.97 9.35
N ASP A 267 23.29 7.18 10.36
CA ASP A 267 24.24 6.07 10.21
C ASP A 267 23.66 4.89 9.39
N TYR A 268 22.34 4.89 9.15
CA TYR A 268 21.61 3.84 8.44
C TYR A 268 20.84 4.43 7.25
N PRO A 269 21.53 4.73 6.14
CA PRO A 269 20.88 5.26 4.95
C PRO A 269 19.95 4.21 4.32
N PHE A 270 18.93 4.66 3.58
CA PHE A 270 17.90 3.80 2.97
C PHE A 270 18.41 2.62 2.13
N LYS A 271 19.57 2.79 1.50
CA LYS A 271 20.19 1.77 0.63
C LYS A 271 20.89 0.64 1.40
N ASP A 272 21.11 0.82 2.70
CA ASP A 272 21.83 -0.11 3.56
C ASP A 272 20.93 -0.55 4.74
N SER A 273 19.61 -0.56 4.53
CA SER A 273 18.61 -0.83 5.58
C SER A 273 18.80 -2.21 6.23
N GLU A 274 19.33 -3.22 5.53
CA GLU A 274 19.64 -4.52 6.14
C GLU A 274 20.73 -4.46 7.22
N SER A 275 21.44 -3.34 7.34
CA SER A 275 22.40 -3.08 8.40
C SER A 275 21.78 -2.42 9.64
N HIS A 276 20.51 -2.00 9.55
CA HIS A 276 19.79 -1.40 10.67
C HIS A 276 19.70 -2.37 11.86
N PRO A 277 19.89 -1.91 13.12
CA PRO A 277 19.94 -2.80 14.28
C PRO A 277 18.66 -3.62 14.46
N ALA A 278 17.49 -3.07 14.12
CA ALA A 278 16.22 -3.79 14.16
C ALA A 278 16.24 -5.06 13.30
N LEU A 279 16.57 -4.93 12.01
CA LEU A 279 16.66 -6.07 11.09
C LEU A 279 17.81 -7.00 11.45
N LYS A 280 18.93 -6.46 11.94
CA LYS A 280 20.04 -7.29 12.42
C LYS A 280 19.67 -8.14 13.63
N LEU A 281 18.79 -7.71 14.53
CA LEU A 281 18.38 -8.50 15.68
C LEU A 281 17.67 -9.79 15.24
N ILE A 282 16.64 -9.65 14.40
CA ILE A 282 15.86 -10.80 13.91
C ILE A 282 16.71 -11.69 13.00
N SER A 283 17.46 -11.10 12.05
CA SER A 283 18.31 -11.86 11.13
C SER A 283 19.45 -12.59 11.86
N LYS A 284 20.06 -12.00 12.90
CA LYS A 284 21.06 -12.70 13.71
C LYS A 284 20.47 -13.87 14.47
N TRP A 285 19.27 -13.73 15.01
CA TRP A 285 18.59 -14.84 15.65
C TRP A 285 18.38 -15.99 14.66
N TRP A 286 17.84 -15.70 13.46
CA TRP A 286 17.66 -16.73 12.42
C TRP A 286 18.97 -17.42 12.06
N ASN A 287 20.01 -16.63 11.81
CA ASN A 287 21.33 -17.14 11.43
C ASN A 287 22.04 -17.95 12.52
N HIS A 288 21.50 -17.97 13.74
CA HIS A 288 22.03 -18.77 14.84
C HIS A 288 21.16 -20.00 15.13
N TYR A 289 19.84 -19.83 15.07
CA TYR A 289 18.88 -20.83 15.57
C TYR A 289 18.08 -21.56 14.48
N SER A 290 18.15 -21.12 13.22
CA SER A 290 17.47 -21.82 12.12
C SER A 290 17.97 -23.28 12.03
N PRO A 291 17.06 -24.26 11.84
CA PRO A 291 17.40 -25.67 11.87
C PRO A 291 18.29 -26.13 10.70
N ILE A 292 18.40 -25.33 9.64
CA ILE A 292 19.18 -25.65 8.44
C ILE A 292 20.37 -24.69 8.37
N ALA A 293 21.57 -25.22 8.62
CA ALA A 293 22.80 -24.43 8.70
C ALA A 293 23.14 -23.69 7.39
N GLU A 294 22.78 -24.28 6.25
CA GLU A 294 22.97 -23.68 4.92
C GLU A 294 22.13 -22.40 4.73
N TYR A 295 21.09 -22.20 5.55
CA TYR A 295 20.16 -21.07 5.48
C TYR A 295 20.52 -19.95 6.46
N HIS A 296 21.69 -20.02 7.12
CA HIS A 296 22.24 -19.00 8.03
C HIS A 296 22.81 -17.78 7.29
N LYS A 297 21.98 -17.16 6.44
CA LYS A 297 22.33 -16.02 5.57
C LYS A 297 21.20 -15.01 5.42
N ALA A 298 20.28 -14.95 6.38
CA ALA A 298 19.25 -13.93 6.46
C ALA A 298 19.86 -12.53 6.57
N ALA A 299 19.34 -11.59 5.79
CA ALA A 299 19.64 -10.17 5.84
C ALA A 299 18.47 -9.36 6.40
N PHE A 300 17.24 -9.69 6.01
CA PHE A 300 16.00 -9.08 6.49
C PHE A 300 14.85 -10.11 6.44
N CYS A 301 13.62 -9.67 6.71
CA CYS A 301 12.44 -10.53 6.72
C CYS A 301 11.14 -9.80 6.35
N TYR A 302 10.15 -10.54 5.86
CA TYR A 302 8.77 -10.08 5.69
C TYR A 302 7.86 -10.65 6.78
N PHE A 303 6.88 -9.86 7.21
CA PHE A 303 5.90 -10.25 8.22
C PHE A 303 4.55 -10.52 7.56
N TRP A 304 3.95 -11.66 7.90
CA TRP A 304 2.62 -12.06 7.51
C TRP A 304 1.84 -12.37 8.79
N VAL A 305 0.87 -11.52 9.11
CA VAL A 305 0.17 -11.50 10.39
C VAL A 305 -1.26 -11.98 10.20
N ARG A 306 -1.71 -12.87 11.05
CA ARG A 306 -3.13 -13.25 11.13
C ARG A 306 -3.84 -12.16 11.92
N VAL A 307 -4.91 -11.64 11.36
CA VAL A 307 -5.70 -10.54 11.96
C VAL A 307 -7.10 -11.01 12.28
N GLU A 308 -7.69 -11.88 11.45
CA GLU A 308 -9.05 -12.39 11.62
C GLU A 308 -9.05 -13.92 11.72
N ASP A 309 -10.17 -14.52 12.17
CA ASP A 309 -10.32 -15.98 12.31
C ASP A 309 -10.76 -16.62 10.98
N ASP A 310 -9.96 -16.34 9.94
CA ASP A 310 -10.13 -16.78 8.55
C ASP A 310 -8.85 -17.48 8.04
N ASP A 311 -8.79 -17.72 6.73
CA ASP A 311 -7.70 -18.39 6.04
C ASP A 311 -6.65 -17.44 5.49
N GLU A 312 -6.53 -16.20 5.99
CA GLU A 312 -5.70 -15.18 5.37
C GLU A 312 -4.57 -14.66 6.28
N TYR A 313 -3.45 -14.29 5.65
CA TYR A 313 -2.42 -13.46 6.23
C TYR A 313 -2.50 -12.05 5.67
N TRP A 314 -2.33 -11.09 6.57
CA TRP A 314 -2.14 -9.68 6.27
C TRP A 314 -0.64 -9.36 6.22
N PRO A 315 -0.16 -8.71 5.15
CA PRO A 315 1.23 -8.32 5.05
C PRO A 315 1.53 -7.18 6.02
N GLY A 316 2.73 -7.17 6.60
CA GLY A 316 3.24 -6.02 7.37
C GLY A 316 3.62 -4.82 6.50
N GLN A 317 3.51 -4.94 5.18
CA GLN A 317 3.65 -3.82 4.26
C GLN A 317 2.27 -3.17 4.06
N ASP A 318 2.23 -1.85 4.23
CA ASP A 318 1.01 -1.06 4.04
C ASP A 318 0.37 -1.32 2.68
N GLU A 319 -0.93 -1.58 2.70
CA GLU A 319 -1.79 -1.69 1.52
C GLU A 319 -1.33 -2.77 0.50
N CYS A 320 -0.65 -3.82 0.95
CA CYS A 320 -0.48 -5.06 0.19
C CYS A 320 -1.70 -6.00 0.38
N PRO A 321 -2.08 -6.81 -0.62
CA PRO A 321 -3.20 -7.73 -0.51
C PRO A 321 -2.85 -8.82 0.49
N ASN A 322 -3.89 -9.29 1.15
CA ASN A 322 -3.88 -10.53 1.91
C ASN A 322 -3.54 -11.74 1.00
N ILE A 323 -2.99 -12.78 1.61
CA ILE A 323 -2.75 -14.06 0.95
C ILE A 323 -3.33 -15.19 1.79
N GLU A 324 -3.81 -16.24 1.12
CA GLU A 324 -4.25 -17.45 1.82
C GLU A 324 -3.10 -18.07 2.64
N ILE A 325 -3.40 -18.60 3.82
CA ILE A 325 -2.44 -19.23 4.73
C ILE A 325 -1.72 -20.38 4.04
N THR A 326 -2.40 -21.10 3.16
CA THR A 326 -1.84 -22.21 2.37
C THR A 326 -0.81 -21.77 1.34
N ASN A 327 -0.76 -20.50 0.94
CA ASN A 327 0.22 -20.00 -0.01
C ASN A 327 1.65 -20.03 0.53
N LEU A 328 1.82 -20.05 1.86
CA LEU A 328 3.14 -20.14 2.49
C LEU A 328 3.64 -21.58 2.71
N ALA A 329 2.83 -22.61 2.41
CA ALA A 329 3.17 -24.00 2.73
C ALA A 329 4.45 -24.49 2.03
N GLY A 330 4.69 -24.01 0.80
CA GLY A 330 5.90 -24.33 0.03
C GLY A 330 7.18 -23.67 0.57
N LEU A 331 7.05 -22.69 1.46
CA LEU A 331 8.16 -21.84 1.92
C LEU A 331 8.65 -22.20 3.33
N LYS A 332 8.13 -23.27 3.93
CA LYS A 332 8.34 -23.64 5.35
C LYS A 332 9.76 -23.49 5.86
N SER A 333 10.74 -23.89 5.06
CA SER A 333 12.14 -23.90 5.46
C SER A 333 12.78 -22.50 5.56
N ASN A 334 12.08 -21.48 5.08
CA ASN A 334 12.48 -20.06 5.11
C ASN A 334 11.72 -19.27 6.17
N ILE A 335 10.86 -19.92 6.97
CA ILE A 335 9.87 -19.25 7.82
C ILE A 335 10.08 -19.61 9.29
N ALA A 336 10.17 -18.59 10.14
CA ALA A 336 9.88 -18.74 11.57
C ALA A 336 8.44 -18.27 11.85
N ARG A 337 7.84 -18.74 12.93
CA ARG A 337 6.56 -18.20 13.42
C ARG A 337 6.70 -17.61 14.80
N PHE A 338 5.76 -16.73 15.14
CA PHE A 338 5.51 -16.30 16.52
C PHE A 338 4.08 -16.69 16.91
N GLY A 339 3.97 -17.65 17.82
CA GLY A 339 2.71 -18.20 18.29
C GLY A 339 1.85 -18.73 17.15
N ASP A 340 0.56 -18.40 17.20
CA ASP A 340 -0.41 -18.63 16.14
C ASP A 340 -0.73 -17.33 15.37
N LEU A 341 0.12 -16.30 15.49
CA LEU A 341 -0.14 -14.94 15.02
C LEU A 341 0.66 -14.56 13.78
N ILE A 342 1.96 -14.85 13.74
CA ILE A 342 2.87 -14.25 12.75
C ILE A 342 3.67 -15.33 12.06
N ALA A 343 3.72 -15.30 10.73
CA ALA A 343 4.70 -15.97 9.90
C ALA A 343 5.75 -14.96 9.43
N ILE A 344 7.04 -15.30 9.58
CA ILE A 344 8.17 -14.41 9.33
C ILE A 344 9.04 -15.07 8.27
N ILE A 345 9.02 -14.55 7.05
CA ILE A 345 9.78 -15.07 5.91
C ILE A 345 11.16 -14.43 5.89
N PHE A 346 12.22 -15.24 5.93
CA PHE A 346 13.60 -14.79 5.91
C PHE A 346 14.19 -14.79 4.50
N VAL A 347 14.92 -13.71 4.20
CA VAL A 347 15.46 -13.42 2.87
C VAL A 347 16.92 -13.03 2.95
N GLN A 348 17.65 -13.34 1.87
CA GLN A 348 19.04 -12.97 1.70
C GLN A 348 19.18 -11.47 1.35
N ALA A 349 20.41 -10.95 1.43
CA ALA A 349 20.68 -9.60 0.94
C ALA A 349 20.37 -9.54 -0.58
N PRO A 350 19.74 -8.46 -1.07
CA PRO A 350 19.35 -8.35 -2.48
C PRO A 350 20.56 -8.51 -3.42
N ARG A 351 20.40 -9.30 -4.47
CA ARG A 351 21.42 -9.42 -5.53
C ARG A 351 21.14 -8.40 -6.61
N ILE A 352 21.93 -7.33 -6.64
CA ILE A 352 21.81 -6.27 -7.65
C ILE A 352 22.58 -6.67 -8.90
N VAL A 353 21.87 -6.84 -10.02
CA VAL A 353 22.46 -7.04 -11.34
C VAL A 353 22.34 -5.73 -12.11
N SER A 354 23.44 -5.00 -12.25
CA SER A 354 23.47 -3.78 -13.05
C SER A 354 23.43 -4.09 -14.54
N ASP A 355 22.51 -3.44 -15.27
CA ASP A 355 22.46 -3.48 -16.73
C ASP A 355 22.49 -2.06 -17.33
N ALA A 356 22.36 -1.96 -18.66
CA ALA A 356 22.40 -0.69 -19.38
C ALA A 356 21.19 0.24 -19.13
N TYR A 357 20.15 -0.26 -18.43
CA TYR A 357 18.88 0.41 -18.19
C TYR A 357 18.62 0.77 -16.72
N GLY A 358 19.53 0.39 -15.81
CA GLY A 358 19.37 0.55 -14.37
C GLY A 358 19.21 -0.82 -13.74
N GLY A 359 20.00 -1.13 -12.71
CA GLY A 359 20.10 -2.51 -12.22
C GLY A 359 18.78 -3.10 -11.73
N ILE A 360 18.64 -4.42 -11.91
CA ILE A 360 17.53 -5.22 -11.39
C ILE A 360 17.96 -5.83 -10.06
N ALA A 361 17.14 -5.68 -9.02
CA ALA A 361 17.31 -6.39 -7.77
C ALA A 361 16.64 -7.76 -7.86
N TYR A 362 17.31 -8.80 -7.37
CA TYR A 362 16.72 -10.12 -7.17
C TYR A 362 16.64 -10.39 -5.67
N ILE A 363 15.46 -10.79 -5.21
CA ILE A 363 15.20 -11.15 -3.81
C ILE A 363 15.14 -12.68 -3.72
N ASP A 364 16.17 -13.25 -3.10
CA ASP A 364 16.26 -14.69 -2.88
C ASP A 364 15.89 -15.00 -1.42
N LEU A 365 15.04 -16.00 -1.19
CA LEU A 365 14.80 -16.58 0.13
C LEU A 365 16.11 -17.19 0.68
N VAL A 366 16.17 -17.45 1.98
CA VAL A 366 17.37 -18.06 2.61
C VAL A 366 17.71 -19.45 2.08
N ASP A 367 16.80 -20.16 1.43
CA ASP A 367 17.09 -21.41 0.71
C ASP A 367 17.71 -21.20 -0.68
N GLY A 368 17.71 -19.98 -1.19
CA GLY A 368 18.20 -19.61 -2.52
C GLY A 368 17.16 -19.68 -3.64
N SER A 369 15.91 -19.98 -3.33
CA SER A 369 14.81 -19.81 -4.27
C SER A 369 14.44 -18.33 -4.42
N GLU A 370 14.00 -17.95 -5.62
CA GLU A 370 13.55 -16.59 -5.91
C GLU A 370 12.19 -16.34 -5.25
N TYR A 371 12.06 -15.21 -4.56
CA TYR A 371 10.80 -14.79 -3.97
C TYR A 371 10.00 -14.00 -5.03
N THR A 372 9.14 -14.71 -5.78
CA THR A 372 8.47 -14.18 -6.98
C THR A 372 7.28 -13.27 -6.71
N ASN A 373 7.06 -12.84 -5.46
CA ASN A 373 5.86 -12.11 -5.05
C ASN A 373 6.08 -10.60 -4.83
N VAL A 374 7.25 -10.08 -5.25
CA VAL A 374 7.60 -8.67 -5.16
C VAL A 374 8.11 -8.20 -6.52
N ASP A 375 7.56 -7.09 -7.01
CA ASP A 375 8.21 -6.29 -8.05
C ASP A 375 9.50 -5.76 -7.42
N ALA A 376 10.59 -6.52 -7.57
CA ALA A 376 11.79 -6.33 -6.78
C ALA A 376 12.43 -4.96 -7.03
N ASP A 377 12.26 -4.04 -6.07
CA ASP A 377 13.03 -2.81 -5.98
C ASP A 377 14.23 -3.00 -5.04
N GLN A 378 15.22 -2.11 -5.16
CA GLN A 378 16.43 -2.08 -4.34
C GLN A 378 16.17 -1.73 -2.85
N TYR A 379 14.92 -1.52 -2.45
CA TYR A 379 14.53 -0.98 -1.14
C TYR A 379 13.67 -1.94 -0.29
N GLU A 380 13.54 -3.21 -0.63
CA GLU A 380 12.74 -4.18 0.15
C GLU A 380 13.13 -4.27 1.64
N ALA A 381 14.42 -4.15 1.95
CA ALA A 381 14.88 -4.10 3.34
C ALA A 381 14.42 -2.82 4.06
N LEU A 382 14.20 -1.72 3.36
CA LEU A 382 13.59 -0.51 3.92
C LEU A 382 12.11 -0.75 4.23
N ASP A 383 11.36 -1.40 3.35
CA ASP A 383 9.94 -1.68 3.59
C ASP A 383 9.74 -2.62 4.78
N ALA A 384 10.61 -3.64 4.92
CA ALA A 384 10.65 -4.48 6.11
C ALA A 384 10.97 -3.70 7.41
N LEU A 385 11.80 -2.66 7.32
CA LEU A 385 12.11 -1.80 8.45
C LEU A 385 10.94 -0.88 8.82
N ILE A 386 10.26 -0.31 7.82
CA ILE A 386 9.05 0.50 8.00
C ILE A 386 7.94 -0.34 8.65
N ALA A 387 7.73 -1.57 8.13
CA ALA A 387 6.80 -2.54 8.71
C ALA A 387 7.06 -2.79 10.20
N LEU A 388 8.34 -2.94 10.60
CA LEU A 388 8.72 -3.11 12.00
C LEU A 388 8.46 -1.86 12.85
N GLU A 389 8.75 -0.67 12.32
CA GLU A 389 8.53 0.60 13.02
C GLU A 389 7.04 0.82 13.31
N ASN A 390 6.20 0.56 12.30
CA ASN A 390 4.76 0.76 12.36
C ASN A 390 4.00 -0.42 12.99
N PHE A 391 4.65 -1.56 13.21
CA PHE A 391 4.03 -2.81 13.67
C PHE A 391 3.04 -2.61 14.85
N PRO A 392 3.35 -1.84 15.90
CA PRO A 392 2.40 -1.64 17.02
C PRO A 392 1.11 -0.91 16.63
N GLY A 393 1.17 -0.04 15.63
CA GLY A 393 0.01 0.70 15.12
C GLY A 393 -0.79 -0.11 14.11
N GLU A 394 -0.10 -0.89 13.27
CA GLU A 394 -0.73 -1.71 12.23
C GLU A 394 -1.34 -3.00 12.79
N PHE A 395 -0.71 -3.64 13.78
CA PHE A 395 -1.15 -4.93 14.36
C PHE A 395 -1.22 -4.86 15.89
N PRO A 396 -2.11 -4.02 16.46
CA PRO A 396 -2.15 -3.77 17.90
C PRO A 396 -2.37 -5.04 18.74
N ALA A 397 -3.22 -5.96 18.28
CA ALA A 397 -3.51 -7.20 19.00
C ALA A 397 -2.30 -8.15 19.03
N ALA A 398 -1.59 -8.31 17.91
CA ALA A 398 -0.36 -9.11 17.85
C ALA A 398 0.75 -8.47 18.70
N TRP A 399 0.85 -7.14 18.68
CA TRP A 399 1.82 -6.40 19.47
C TRP A 399 1.61 -6.53 20.98
N GLU A 400 0.35 -6.47 21.45
CA GLU A 400 0.03 -6.70 22.86
C GLU A 400 0.49 -8.09 23.32
N GLU A 401 0.26 -9.11 22.48
CA GLU A 401 0.68 -10.47 22.77
C GLU A 401 2.21 -10.65 22.78
N ILE A 402 2.93 -10.01 21.84
CA ILE A 402 4.40 -9.95 21.86
C ILE A 402 4.90 -9.34 23.17
N CYS A 403 4.35 -8.19 23.57
CA CYS A 403 4.73 -7.53 24.82
C CYS A 403 4.51 -8.43 26.04
N ARG A 404 3.35 -9.09 26.10
CA ARG A 404 2.99 -10.00 27.19
C ARG A 404 3.95 -11.19 27.28
N GLN A 405 4.29 -11.81 26.15
CA GLN A 405 5.21 -12.95 26.14
C GLN A 405 6.66 -12.53 26.40
N ALA A 406 7.12 -11.40 25.87
CA ALA A 406 8.47 -10.89 26.12
C ALA A 406 8.69 -10.59 27.62
N GLU A 407 7.68 -10.03 28.30
CA GLU A 407 7.73 -9.82 29.75
C GLU A 407 7.85 -11.14 30.52
N GLN A 408 7.18 -12.21 30.05
CA GLN A 408 7.26 -13.54 30.65
C GLN A 408 8.63 -14.17 30.45
N GLU A 409 9.19 -14.08 29.23
CA GLU A 409 10.55 -14.55 28.91
C GLU A 409 11.58 -13.88 29.82
N TRP A 410 11.53 -12.54 29.97
CA TRP A 410 12.48 -11.83 30.84
C TRP A 410 12.33 -12.17 32.32
N LYS A 411 11.10 -12.39 32.81
CA LYS A 411 10.88 -12.85 34.19
C LYS A 411 11.48 -14.24 34.43
N ALA A 412 11.34 -15.14 33.46
CA ALA A 412 11.93 -16.47 33.52
C ALA A 412 13.48 -16.43 33.52
N ASP A 413 14.09 -15.48 32.80
CA ASP A 413 15.55 -15.31 32.77
C ASP A 413 16.12 -14.68 34.06
N ILE A 414 15.30 -13.94 34.82
CA ILE A 414 15.72 -13.23 36.06
C ILE A 414 15.56 -14.11 37.31
N GLU A 415 14.74 -15.16 37.27
CA GLU A 415 14.62 -16.14 38.36
C GLU A 415 15.45 -17.40 38.04
N PRO A 416 16.77 -17.43 38.31
CA PRO A 416 17.49 -18.70 38.33
C PRO A 416 16.93 -19.51 39.49
N ASP A 417 16.51 -20.73 39.17
CA ASP A 417 15.97 -21.76 40.05
C ASP A 417 16.67 -21.80 41.42
N TYR A 418 16.14 -21.08 42.41
CA TYR A 418 16.56 -21.16 43.81
C TYR A 418 15.86 -22.32 44.55
N ALA A 419 15.31 -23.29 43.82
CA ALA A 419 14.51 -24.37 44.41
C ALA A 419 15.31 -25.59 44.91
N ASP A 420 16.59 -25.76 44.56
CA ASP A 420 17.36 -26.97 44.94
C ASP A 420 18.75 -26.67 45.55
N ILE A 421 18.81 -25.81 46.57
CA ILE A 421 19.95 -25.83 47.52
C ILE A 421 19.48 -26.50 48.81
N PRO A 422 19.77 -27.80 49.03
CA PRO A 422 19.51 -28.43 50.31
C PRO A 422 20.43 -27.80 51.38
N PHE A 423 19.81 -27.24 52.43
CA PHE A 423 20.50 -26.80 53.65
C PHE A 423 21.00 -27.96 54.49
#